data_AF-A0A2S5WGD9-F1
#
_entry.id   AF-A0A2S5WGD9-F1
#
_cell.length_a   1.000
_cell.length_b   1.000
_cell.length_c   1.000
_cell.angle_alpha   90.00
_cell.angle_beta   90.00
_cell.angle_gamma   90.00
#
_symmetry.space_group_name_H-M   'P 1'
#
loop_
_entity.id
_entity.type
_entity.pdbx_description
1 polymer ?
#
loop_
_entity_poly.entity_id
_entity_poly.type
_entity_poly.pdbx_seq_one_letter_code
_entity_poly.pdbx_strand_id
1 'polypeptide(L)'
;MSNTTPATGAPATSRKDLQSAQVDGHGKTTIDDGVVAKVAGIAAREAHGVYDLGGGAARAIGAIRNALNANDQGQGISVEV
;
A
#
# COMPACT_ATOMS: atom_id res chain seq x y z
N MET A 1 5.30 -37.38 -34.49
CA MET A 1 4.76 -36.00 -34.52
C MET A 1 4.15 -35.71 -33.15
N SER A 2 4.65 -34.71 -32.43
CA SER A 2 3.92 -33.99 -31.38
C SER A 2 4.80 -32.83 -30.92
N ASN A 3 4.46 -31.63 -31.37
CA ASN A 3 5.10 -30.38 -31.02
C ASN A 3 4.35 -29.84 -29.79
N THR A 4 5.00 -29.76 -28.63
CA THR A 4 4.38 -29.22 -27.42
C THR A 4 4.55 -27.71 -27.41
N THR A 5 3.41 -27.02 -27.39
CA THR A 5 3.24 -25.56 -27.32
C THR A 5 3.95 -24.94 -26.11
N PRO A 6 4.70 -23.83 -26.26
CA PRO A 6 5.14 -23.05 -25.12
C PRO A 6 3.97 -22.21 -24.60
N ALA A 7 3.53 -22.47 -23.37
CA ALA A 7 2.65 -21.56 -22.64
C ALA A 7 3.46 -20.31 -22.25
N THR A 8 3.06 -19.15 -22.77
CA THR A 8 3.58 -17.84 -22.36
C THR A 8 3.19 -17.61 -20.90
N GLY A 9 4.13 -17.86 -19.98
CA GLY A 9 4.02 -17.44 -18.59
C GLY A 9 4.24 -15.93 -18.47
N ALA A 10 3.29 -15.24 -17.84
CA ALA A 10 3.41 -13.83 -17.47
C ALA A 10 4.72 -13.61 -16.68
N PRO A 11 5.44 -12.49 -16.89
CA PRO A 11 6.65 -12.22 -16.14
C PRO A 11 6.26 -11.98 -14.68
N ALA A 12 6.57 -12.95 -13.82
CA ALA A 12 6.67 -12.72 -12.39
C ALA A 12 7.90 -11.82 -12.22
N THR A 13 7.67 -10.50 -12.18
CA THR A 13 8.70 -9.52 -11.82
C THR A 13 9.28 -9.96 -10.49
N SER A 14 10.53 -10.41 -10.53
CA SER A 14 11.18 -10.87 -9.31
C SER A 14 11.31 -9.65 -8.41
N ARG A 15 11.08 -9.80 -7.11
CA ARG A 15 11.25 -8.69 -6.14
C ARG A 15 12.61 -7.98 -6.29
N LYS A 16 13.61 -8.71 -6.79
CA LYS A 16 14.94 -8.21 -7.19
C LYS A 16 14.92 -7.15 -8.29
N ASP A 17 14.03 -7.27 -9.27
CA ASP A 17 13.92 -6.35 -10.42
C ASP A 17 13.32 -5.00 -9.98
N LEU A 18 12.37 -5.04 -9.04
CA LEU A 18 11.83 -3.83 -8.39
C LEU A 18 12.86 -3.15 -7.48
N GLN A 19 13.69 -3.94 -6.78
CA GLN A 19 14.76 -3.43 -5.93
C GLN A 19 15.86 -2.73 -6.74
N SER A 20 16.13 -3.23 -7.96
CA SER A 20 17.20 -2.73 -8.83
C SER A 20 16.82 -1.41 -9.51
N ALA A 21 15.53 -1.13 -9.67
CA ALA A 21 15.03 0.14 -10.19
C ALA A 21 15.05 1.29 -9.16
N GLN A 22 15.37 1.02 -7.89
CA GLN A 22 15.37 2.04 -6.84
C GLN A 22 16.74 2.64 -6.54
N VAL A 23 17.79 2.22 -7.26
CA VAL A 23 19.15 2.76 -7.09
C VAL A 23 19.53 3.57 -8.33
N ASP A 24 18.68 4.53 -8.70
CA ASP A 24 19.07 5.59 -9.62
C ASP A 24 19.86 6.64 -8.84
N GLY A 25 20.90 7.23 -9.44
CA GLY A 25 21.94 8.08 -8.81
C GLY A 25 21.49 9.40 -8.17
N HIS A 26 20.27 9.47 -7.67
CA HIS A 26 19.72 10.54 -6.86
C HIS A 26 20.14 10.32 -5.39
N GLY A 27 20.36 11.40 -4.64
CA GLY A 27 20.81 11.34 -3.24
C GLY A 27 19.84 10.59 -2.31
N LYS A 28 20.18 10.51 -1.01
CA LYS A 28 19.33 9.84 -0.01
C LYS A 28 18.02 10.63 0.19
N THR A 29 16.89 10.02 -0.18
CA THR A 29 15.54 10.51 0.17
C THR A 29 15.06 9.84 1.44
N THR A 30 14.74 10.62 2.47
CA THR A 30 14.08 10.15 3.69
C THR A 30 12.60 10.54 3.62
N ILE A 31 11.71 9.57 3.82
CA ILE A 31 10.27 9.78 3.88
C ILE A 31 9.85 9.75 5.36
N ASP A 32 9.02 10.69 5.77
CA ASP A 32 8.45 10.73 7.11
C ASP A 32 7.43 9.60 7.31
N ASP A 33 7.43 9.00 8.49
CA ASP A 33 6.56 7.87 8.83
C ASP A 33 5.07 8.22 8.67
N GLY A 34 4.67 9.47 8.91
CA GLY A 34 3.31 9.96 8.69
C GLY A 34 2.92 9.98 7.21
N VAL A 35 3.85 10.21 6.31
CA VAL A 35 3.62 10.10 4.86
C VAL A 35 3.43 8.64 4.46
N VAL A 36 4.26 7.75 5.01
CA VAL A 36 4.13 6.30 4.79
C VAL A 36 2.75 5.81 5.26
N ALA A 37 2.33 6.21 6.46
CA ALA A 37 1.02 5.85 7.01
C ALA A 37 -0.15 6.32 6.14
N LYS A 38 -0.11 7.55 5.62
CA LYS A 38 -1.17 8.09 4.75
C LYS A 38 -1.30 7.35 3.44
N VAL A 39 -0.17 7.08 2.78
CA VAL A 39 -0.16 6.35 1.50
C VAL A 39 -0.64 4.92 1.72
N ALA A 40 -0.16 4.26 2.78
CA ALA A 40 -0.60 2.93 3.14
C ALA A 40 -2.12 2.87 3.41
N GLY A 41 -2.68 3.90 4.04
CA GLY A 41 -4.11 3.93 4.35
C GLY A 41 -5.02 4.20 3.16
N ILE A 42 -4.55 4.98 2.19
CA ILE A 42 -5.22 5.12 0.89
C ILE A 42 -5.20 3.76 0.18
N ALA A 43 -4.00 3.18 0.00
CA ALA A 43 -3.83 1.92 -0.72
C ALA A 43 -4.61 0.76 -0.07
N ALA A 44 -4.63 0.68 1.26
CA ALA A 44 -5.34 -0.39 1.96
C ALA A 44 -6.86 -0.33 1.72
N ARG A 45 -7.48 0.85 1.58
CA ARG A 45 -8.92 1.00 1.31
C ARG A 45 -9.31 0.68 -0.13
N GLU A 46 -8.35 0.63 -1.06
CA GLU A 46 -8.60 0.21 -2.44
C GLU A 46 -8.73 -1.32 -2.55
N ALA A 47 -8.26 -2.07 -1.56
CA ALA A 47 -8.36 -3.52 -1.55
C ALA A 47 -9.80 -3.98 -1.27
N HIS A 48 -10.28 -4.94 -2.06
CA HIS A 48 -11.63 -5.47 -1.92
C HIS A 48 -11.83 -6.11 -0.53
N GLY A 49 -12.92 -5.71 0.15
CA GLY A 49 -13.25 -6.18 1.50
C GLY A 49 -12.64 -5.35 2.64
N VAL A 50 -11.87 -4.29 2.35
CA VAL A 50 -11.41 -3.33 3.36
C VAL A 50 -12.40 -2.17 3.46
N TYR A 51 -13.17 -2.15 4.56
CA TYR A 51 -14.13 -1.08 4.83
C TYR A 51 -13.56 0.03 5.72
N ASP A 52 -12.76 -0.34 6.72
CA ASP A 52 -12.11 0.63 7.60
C ASP A 52 -10.86 0.08 8.30
N LEU A 53 -9.98 1.00 8.69
CA LEU A 53 -8.67 0.71 9.29
C LEU A 53 -8.66 1.15 10.76
N GLY A 54 -7.88 0.46 11.59
CA GLY A 54 -7.80 0.69 13.04
C GLY A 54 -8.74 -0.17 13.90
N GLY A 55 -8.57 -0.08 15.23
CA GLY A 55 -9.34 -0.84 16.21
C GLY A 55 -10.73 -0.25 16.52
N GLY A 56 -11.52 -0.94 17.36
CA GLY A 56 -12.95 -0.67 17.59
C GLY A 56 -13.33 0.82 17.78
N ALA A 57 -12.72 1.50 18.75
CA ALA A 57 -13.01 2.93 18.99
C ALA A 57 -12.47 3.86 17.89
N ALA A 58 -11.32 3.53 17.30
CA ALA A 58 -10.73 4.31 16.22
C ALA A 58 -11.60 4.30 14.95
N ARG A 59 -12.23 3.16 14.63
CA ARG A 59 -13.22 3.05 13.54
C ARG A 59 -14.48 3.86 13.82
N ALA A 60 -15.00 3.84 15.05
CA ALA A 60 -16.19 4.61 15.40
C ALA A 60 -15.96 6.13 15.27
N ILE A 61 -14.82 6.63 15.76
CA ILE A 61 -14.42 8.03 15.60
C ILE A 61 -14.14 8.35 14.12
N GLY A 62 -13.53 7.41 13.39
CA GLY A 62 -13.33 7.48 11.94
C GLY A 62 -14.65 7.65 11.18
N ALA A 63 -15.69 6.90 11.52
CA ALA A 63 -17.00 6.98 10.88
C ALA A 63 -17.68 8.36 11.10
N ILE A 64 -17.56 8.91 12.31
CA ILE A 64 -18.06 10.26 12.62
C ILE A 64 -17.30 11.31 11.80
N ARG A 65 -15.96 11.22 11.78
CA ARG A 65 -15.11 12.12 11.00
C ARG A 65 -15.40 12.03 9.50
N ASN A 66 -15.67 10.82 8.99
CA ASN A 66 -16.05 10.60 7.60
C ASN A 66 -17.37 11.32 7.26
N ALA A 67 -18.38 11.25 8.14
CA ALA A 67 -19.63 11.98 7.95
C ALA A 67 -19.43 13.51 7.92
N LEU A 68 -18.37 14.01 8.57
CA LEU A 68 -17.99 15.43 8.58
C LEU A 68 -16.98 15.81 7.48
N ASN A 69 -16.69 14.91 6.53
CA ASN A 69 -15.63 15.06 5.51
C ASN A 69 -14.23 15.33 6.09
N ALA A 70 -13.97 14.93 7.34
CA ALA A 70 -12.71 15.10 8.04
C ALA A 70 -11.88 13.80 8.09
N ASN A 71 -11.77 13.11 6.95
CA ASN A 71 -11.11 11.81 6.86
C ASN A 71 -9.59 11.90 7.11
N ASP A 72 -9.08 11.09 8.06
CA ASP A 72 -7.66 10.95 8.32
C ASP A 72 -7.09 9.70 7.62
N GLN A 73 -6.30 9.89 6.56
CA GLN A 73 -5.82 8.77 5.74
C GLN A 73 -4.77 7.91 6.47
N GLY A 74 -4.20 8.36 7.58
CA GLY A 74 -3.23 7.59 8.38
C GLY A 74 -3.86 6.79 9.52
N GLN A 75 -5.17 6.91 9.74
CA GLN A 75 -5.83 6.32 10.91
C GLN A 75 -5.72 4.79 10.97
N GLY A 76 -5.28 4.29 12.12
CA GLY A 76 -5.21 2.85 12.39
C GLY A 76 -4.02 2.12 11.77
N ILE A 77 -2.96 2.87 11.40
CA ILE A 77 -1.75 2.35 10.76
C ILE A 77 -0.56 2.68 11.66
N SER A 78 0.32 1.70 11.89
CA SER A 78 1.56 1.86 12.63
C SER A 78 2.73 1.59 11.69
N VAL A 79 3.73 2.47 11.73
CA VAL A 79 4.94 2.39 10.90
C VAL A 79 6.14 2.22 11.83
N GLU A 80 7.05 1.33 11.45
CA GLU A 80 8.35 1.10 12.11
C GLU A 80 9.45 1.10 11.03
N VAL A 81 10.63 1.66 11.32
CA VAL A 81 11.76 1.80 10.39
C VAL A 81 13.09 1.38 11.00
#